data_AF-A0A3D0JZ18-F1
#
_entry.id   AF-A0A3D0JZ18-F1
#
_cell.length_a   1.000
_cell.length_b   1.000
_cell.length_c   1.000
_cell.angle_alpha   90.00
_cell.angle_beta   90.00
_cell.angle_gamma   90.00
#
_symmetry.space_group_name_H-M   'P 1'
#
loop_
_entity.id
_entity.type
_entity.pdbx_description
1 polymer ?
#
loop_
_entity_poly.entity_id
_entity_poly.type
_entity_poly.pdbx_seq_one_letter_code
_entity_poly.pdbx_strand_id
1 'polypeptide(L)'
;MLWTLLAIVVAGLGAAGIALLLRKLTRNKLPRWIVPLFGGLGMLSYQVFYEYSWFEHQQARQPAESVVVATEAGHVFWRPWSYFVPMVTAFTVLDSKSVVREQVADAQVAEFMLYRFEKQHIDHVSHQA
;
A
#
# COMPACT_ATOMS: atom_id res chain seq x y z
N MET A 1 12.03 -0.73 -7.85
CA MET A 1 12.89 -1.30 -6.79
C MET A 1 13.97 -0.32 -6.32
N LEU A 2 14.84 0.21 -7.19
CA LEU A 2 15.90 1.16 -6.81
C LEU A 2 15.41 2.41 -6.07
N TRP A 3 14.36 3.07 -6.57
CA TRP A 3 13.81 4.29 -5.97
C TRP A 3 13.31 4.09 -4.53
N THR A 4 12.69 2.95 -4.26
CA THR A 4 12.19 2.61 -2.92
C THR A 4 13.33 2.42 -1.93
N LEU A 5 14.42 1.77 -2.34
CA LEU A 5 15.61 1.59 -1.50
C LEU A 5 16.28 2.93 -1.18
N LEU A 6 16.42 3.79 -2.19
CA LEU A 6 16.96 5.14 -1.99
C LEU A 6 16.09 5.92 -1.00
N ALA A 7 14.77 5.89 -1.16
CA ALA A 7 13.85 6.58 -0.28
C ALA A 7 13.90 6.06 1.16
N ILE A 8 14.01 4.73 1.37
CA ILE A 8 14.22 4.14 2.70
C ILE A 8 15.50 4.68 3.35
N VAL A 9 16.62 4.66 2.62
CA VAL A 9 17.91 5.13 3.13
C VAL A 9 17.83 6.62 3.46
N VAL A 10 17.26 7.43 2.58
CA VAL A 10 17.09 8.88 2.81
C VAL A 10 16.17 9.15 4.00
N ALA A 11 15.08 8.41 4.16
CA ALA A 11 14.18 8.54 5.31
C ALA A 11 14.91 8.19 6.63
N GLY A 12 15.72 7.12 6.62
CA GLY A 12 16.54 6.75 7.77
C GLY A 12 17.58 7.81 8.12
N LEU A 13 18.32 8.32 7.13
CA LEU A 13 19.31 9.38 7.33
C LEU A 13 18.64 10.68 7.80
N GLY A 14 17.49 11.04 7.24
CA GLY A 14 16.71 12.21 7.65
C GLY A 14 16.27 12.13 9.11
N ALA A 15 15.70 10.99 9.53
CA ALA A 15 15.29 10.76 10.90
C ALA A 15 16.49 10.74 11.87
N ALA A 16 17.60 10.10 11.50
CA ALA A 16 18.84 10.15 12.26
C ALA A 16 19.39 11.59 12.40
N GLY A 17 19.26 12.40 11.34
CA GLY A 17 19.59 13.82 11.36
C GLY A 17 18.74 14.61 12.35
N ILE A 18 17.43 14.35 12.41
CA ILE A 18 16.52 14.94 13.41
C ILE A 18 16.98 14.57 14.83
N ALA A 19 17.33 13.31 15.07
CA ALA A 19 17.85 12.87 16.35
C ALA A 19 19.16 13.58 16.74
N LEU A 20 20.09 13.76 15.78
CA LEU A 20 21.31 14.53 16.02
C LEU A 20 21.02 15.98 16.38
N LEU A 21 20.06 16.61 15.70
CA LEU A 21 19.61 17.98 15.99
C LEU A 21 19.04 18.08 17.40
N LEU A 22 18.15 17.16 17.79
CA LEU A 22 17.59 17.09 19.14
C LEU A 22 18.67 16.92 20.21
N ARG A 23 19.66 16.05 19.97
CA ARG A 23 20.80 15.89 20.87
C ARG A 23 21.59 17.18 21.01
N LYS A 24 21.85 17.88 19.91
CA LYS A 24 22.57 19.17 19.94
C LYS A 24 21.79 20.24 20.70
N LEU A 25 20.49 20.37 20.44
CA LEU A 25 19.60 21.34 21.10
C LEU A 25 19.46 21.07 22.61
N THR A 26 19.48 19.80 23.02
CA THR A 26 19.44 19.40 24.44
C THR A 26 20.81 19.43 25.13
N ARG A 27 21.83 20.06 24.52
CA ARG A 27 23.22 20.08 25.02
C ARG A 27 23.77 18.68 25.31
N ASN A 28 23.46 17.72 24.44
CA ASN A 28 23.88 16.32 24.51
C ASN A 28 23.39 15.55 25.76
N LYS A 29 22.32 16.00 26.43
CA LYS A 29 21.68 15.23 27.50
C LYS A 29 21.05 13.91 27.01
N LEU A 30 20.67 13.86 25.74
CA LEU A 30 20.09 12.68 25.11
C LEU A 30 21.16 11.62 24.75
N PRO A 31 20.87 10.32 25.00
CA PRO A 31 21.83 9.23 24.82
C PRO A 31 22.22 9.01 23.35
N ARG A 32 23.38 8.39 23.12
CA ARG A 32 23.91 8.17 21.75
C ARG A 32 23.06 7.22 20.91
N TRP A 33 22.37 6.28 21.52
CA TRP A 33 21.57 5.26 20.83
C TRP A 33 20.27 5.81 20.20
N ILE A 34 19.86 7.04 20.52
CA ILE A 34 18.68 7.65 19.89
C ILE A 34 18.88 7.92 18.39
N VAL A 35 20.12 8.11 17.95
CA VAL A 35 20.44 8.35 16.53
C VAL A 35 20.15 7.11 15.67
N PRO A 36 20.72 5.92 15.97
CA PRO A 36 20.36 4.71 15.23
C PRO A 36 18.90 4.28 15.45
N LEU A 37 18.31 4.55 16.63
CA LEU A 37 16.88 4.31 16.85
C LEU A 37 16.03 5.11 15.86
N PHE A 38 16.22 6.42 15.77
CA PHE A 38 15.47 7.26 14.85
C PHE A 38 15.74 6.88 13.40
N GLY A 39 16.98 6.50 13.07
CA GLY A 39 17.30 5.97 11.74
C GLY A 39 16.45 4.74 11.39
N GLY A 40 16.41 3.75 12.27
CA GLY A 40 15.57 2.56 12.09
C GLY A 40 14.08 2.89 12.03
N LEU A 41 13.60 3.78 12.90
CA LEU A 41 12.22 4.24 12.88
C LEU A 41 11.86 4.98 11.60
N GLY A 42 12.77 5.80 11.06
CA GLY A 42 12.56 6.50 9.79
C GLY A 42 12.44 5.53 8.62
N MET A 43 13.32 4.52 8.57
CA MET A 43 13.25 3.45 7.56
C MET A 43 11.95 2.66 7.67
N LEU A 44 11.57 2.25 8.89
CA LEU A 44 10.34 1.49 9.14
C LEU A 44 9.09 2.31 8.79
N SER A 45 9.06 3.58 9.18
CA SER A 45 7.93 4.48 8.90
C SER A 45 7.72 4.64 7.40
N TYR A 46 8.80 4.81 6.63
CA TYR A 46 8.70 4.84 5.16
C TYR A 46 8.18 3.52 4.60
N GLN A 47 8.67 2.37 5.10
CA GLN A 47 8.19 1.06 4.65
C GLN A 47 6.68 0.91 4.89
N VAL A 48 6.20 1.28 6.08
CA VAL A 48 4.76 1.27 6.39
C VAL A 48 4.00 2.21 5.44
N PHE A 49 4.46 3.45 5.27
CA PHE A 49 3.83 4.41 4.36
C PHE A 49 3.75 3.89 2.91
N TYR A 50 4.85 3.34 2.41
CA TYR A 50 4.92 2.75 1.07
C TYR A 50 3.96 1.57 0.91
N GLU A 51 3.79 0.77 1.97
CA GLU A 51 2.85 -0.33 1.96
C GLU A 51 1.40 0.17 1.87
N TYR A 52 1.00 1.12 2.71
CA TYR A 52 -0.38 1.61 2.79
C TYR A 52 -0.79 2.43 1.56
N SER A 53 0.14 3.18 0.97
CA SER A 53 -0.11 3.95 -0.27
C SER A 53 -0.28 3.08 -1.52
N TRP A 54 -0.13 1.75 -1.42
CA TRP A 54 -0.24 0.84 -2.57
C TRP A 54 -1.60 0.97 -3.27
N PHE A 55 -2.71 0.98 -2.53
CA PHE A 55 -4.04 1.03 -3.11
C PHE A 55 -4.26 2.31 -3.93
N GLU A 56 -3.95 3.47 -3.34
CA GLU A 56 -4.04 4.77 -4.00
C GLU A 56 -3.16 4.83 -5.25
N HIS A 57 -1.93 4.33 -5.16
CA HIS A 57 -1.02 4.29 -6.31
C HIS A 57 -1.49 3.36 -7.42
N GLN A 58 -2.13 2.23 -7.11
CA GLN A 58 -2.67 1.32 -8.12
C GLN A 58 -3.92 1.90 -8.76
N GLN A 59 -4.82 2.46 -7.96
CA GLN A 59 -6.03 3.12 -8.45
C GLN A 59 -5.69 4.28 -9.39
N ALA A 60 -4.69 5.10 -9.05
CA ALA A 60 -4.25 6.23 -9.87
C ALA A 60 -3.64 5.83 -11.23
N ARG A 61 -3.30 4.55 -11.43
CA ARG A 61 -2.79 4.02 -12.70
C ARG A 61 -3.88 3.40 -13.57
N GLN A 62 -5.10 3.27 -13.05
CA GLN A 62 -6.20 2.70 -13.80
C GLN A 62 -6.74 3.71 -14.84
N PRO A 63 -7.32 3.21 -15.95
CA PRO A 63 -8.06 4.06 -16.88
C PRO A 63 -9.23 4.79 -16.21
N ALA A 64 -9.64 5.94 -16.76
CA ALA A 64 -10.72 6.76 -16.18
C ALA A 64 -12.09 6.03 -16.12
N GLU A 65 -12.28 5.02 -16.96
CA GLU A 65 -13.45 4.15 -17.05
C GLU A 65 -13.52 3.04 -15.98
N SER A 66 -12.45 2.88 -15.20
CA SER A 66 -12.34 1.90 -14.12
C SER A 66 -13.04 2.38 -12.85
N VAL A 67 -14.06 1.66 -12.40
CA VAL A 67 -14.81 1.97 -11.17
C VAL A 67 -14.50 0.93 -10.10
N VAL A 68 -14.02 1.36 -8.94
CA VAL A 68 -13.81 0.46 -7.81
C VAL A 68 -15.16 0.04 -7.24
N VAL A 69 -15.43 -1.26 -7.24
CA VAL A 69 -16.72 -1.83 -6.77
C VAL A 69 -16.59 -2.57 -5.44
N ALA A 70 -15.39 -3.03 -5.09
CA ALA A 70 -15.13 -3.69 -3.81
C ALA A 70 -13.69 -3.45 -3.35
N THR A 71 -13.52 -3.34 -2.03
CA THR A 71 -12.21 -3.21 -1.38
C THR A 71 -12.16 -4.19 -0.21
N GLU A 72 -11.08 -4.96 -0.15
CA GLU A 72 -10.84 -5.93 0.91
C GLU A 72 -9.66 -5.47 1.75
N ALA A 73 -9.90 -5.31 3.05
CA ALA A 73 -8.88 -4.96 4.02
C ALA A 73 -8.69 -6.10 5.02
N GLY A 74 -7.44 -6.38 5.35
CA GLY A 74 -7.07 -7.48 6.24
C GLY A 74 -5.87 -7.16 7.11
N HIS A 75 -5.61 -8.06 8.05
CA HIS A 75 -4.40 -8.06 8.87
C HIS A 75 -3.40 -9.07 8.32
N VAL A 76 -2.12 -8.79 8.52
CA VAL A 76 -1.01 -9.61 8.04
C VAL A 76 -0.15 -9.98 9.24
N PHE A 77 0.07 -11.28 9.45
CA PHE A 77 0.68 -11.82 10.67
C PHE A 77 2.03 -11.18 11.04
N TRP A 78 2.92 -10.98 10.07
CA TRP A 78 4.24 -10.38 10.30
C TRP A 78 4.25 -8.84 10.32
N ARG A 79 3.09 -8.19 10.11
CA ARG A 79 2.93 -6.73 10.16
C ARG A 79 2.09 -6.35 11.38
N PRO A 80 2.71 -6.20 12.56
CA PRO A 80 1.97 -5.96 13.80
C PRO A 80 1.10 -4.70 13.75
N TRP A 81 1.50 -3.68 13.00
CA TRP A 81 0.70 -2.46 12.80
C TRP A 81 -0.64 -2.71 12.08
N SER A 82 -0.74 -3.76 11.26
CA SER A 82 -1.97 -4.08 10.52
C SER A 82 -3.13 -4.57 11.40
N TYR A 83 -2.81 -5.03 12.62
CA TYR A 83 -3.83 -5.40 13.61
C TYR A 83 -4.54 -4.18 14.21
N PHE A 84 -3.85 -3.03 14.23
CA PHE A 84 -4.42 -1.77 14.71
C PHE A 84 -5.07 -0.98 13.57
N VAL A 85 -4.43 -0.96 12.41
CA VAL A 85 -4.91 -0.26 11.22
C VAL A 85 -4.94 -1.27 10.06
N PRO A 86 -6.10 -1.87 9.74
CA PRO A 86 -6.20 -2.82 8.64
C PRO A 86 -5.71 -2.22 7.32
N MET A 87 -5.09 -3.05 6.51
CA MET A 87 -4.50 -2.64 5.25
C MET A 87 -5.32 -3.20 4.08
N VAL A 88 -5.51 -2.40 3.02
CA VAL A 88 -6.12 -2.89 1.79
C VAL A 88 -5.21 -3.93 1.14
N THR A 89 -5.69 -5.16 1.05
CA THR A 89 -4.98 -6.31 0.50
C THR A 89 -5.48 -6.67 -0.90
N ALA A 90 -6.73 -6.37 -1.22
CA ALA A 90 -7.26 -6.56 -2.56
C ALA A 90 -8.33 -5.51 -2.88
N PHE A 91 -8.54 -5.25 -4.17
CA PHE A 91 -9.67 -4.45 -4.63
C PHE A 91 -10.15 -4.94 -5.99
N THR A 92 -11.44 -4.78 -6.25
CA THR A 92 -12.08 -5.16 -7.52
C THR A 92 -12.55 -3.92 -8.24
N VAL A 93 -12.28 -3.91 -9.54
CA VAL A 93 -12.57 -2.83 -10.46
C VAL A 93 -13.50 -3.34 -11.55
N LEU A 94 -14.58 -2.60 -11.82
CA LEU A 94 -15.44 -2.77 -12.97
C LEU A 94 -14.94 -1.89 -14.11
N ASP A 95 -14.76 -2.49 -15.29
CA ASP A 95 -14.58 -1.72 -16.51
C ASP A 95 -15.95 -1.28 -17.05
N SER A 96 -16.26 0.00 -16.89
CA SER A 96 -17.57 0.54 -17.26
C SER A 96 -17.86 0.47 -18.76
N LYS A 97 -16.83 0.41 -19.62
CA LYS A 97 -17.01 0.29 -21.08
C LYS A 97 -17.32 -1.14 -21.53
N SER A 98 -16.99 -2.13 -20.70
CA SER A 98 -17.26 -3.53 -20.99
C SER A 98 -18.72 -3.93 -20.76
N VAL A 99 -19.55 -3.04 -20.20
CA VAL A 99 -20.93 -3.34 -19.83
C VAL A 99 -21.80 -3.43 -21.09
N VAL A 100 -22.21 -4.65 -21.46
CA VAL A 100 -23.16 -4.93 -22.54
C VAL A 100 -24.47 -5.39 -21.93
N ARG A 101 -25.58 -4.71 -22.25
CA ARG A 101 -26.92 -5.09 -21.77
C ARG A 101 -27.66 -5.83 -22.87
N GLU A 102 -28.14 -7.03 -22.58
CA GLU A 102 -28.89 -7.87 -23.51
C GLU A 102 -30.17 -8.37 -22.85
N GLN A 103 -31.23 -8.58 -23.65
CA GLN A 103 -32.50 -9.09 -23.17
C GLN A 103 -32.59 -10.57 -23.54
N VAL A 104 -32.48 -11.45 -22.54
CA VAL A 104 -32.51 -12.91 -22.73
C VAL A 104 -33.75 -13.45 -22.03
N ALA A 105 -34.64 -14.09 -22.80
CA ALA A 105 -35.85 -14.76 -22.30
C ALA A 105 -36.70 -13.88 -21.35
N ASP A 106 -36.97 -12.65 -21.76
CA ASP A 106 -37.76 -11.63 -21.02
C ASP A 106 -37.11 -11.11 -19.71
N ALA A 107 -35.85 -11.47 -19.46
CA ALA A 107 -35.02 -10.89 -18.41
C ALA A 107 -33.97 -9.93 -18.99
N GLN A 108 -33.73 -8.81 -18.30
CA GLN A 108 -32.61 -7.90 -18.62
C GLN A 108 -31.33 -8.45 -17.96
N VAL A 109 -30.34 -8.77 -18.78
CA VAL A 109 -29.03 -9.27 -18.35
C VAL A 109 -27.95 -8.27 -18.76
N ALA A 110 -26.91 -8.12 -17.95
CA ALA A 110 -25.74 -7.31 -18.28
C ALA A 110 -24.47 -8.16 -18.18
N GLU A 111 -23.72 -8.25 -19.26
CA GLU A 111 -22.36 -8.80 -19.28
C GLU A 111 -21.37 -7.67 -18.98
N PHE A 112 -20.37 -7.95 -18.14
CA PHE A 112 -19.34 -6.98 -17.79
C PHE A 112 -18.07 -7.69 -17.30
N MET A 113 -16.93 -7.00 -17.43
CA MET A 113 -15.63 -7.50 -17.00
C MET A 113 -15.24 -6.91 -15.66
N LEU A 114 -14.85 -7.78 -14.73
CA LEU A 114 -14.30 -7.41 -13.43
C LEU A 114 -12.82 -7.78 -13.34
N TYR A 115 -12.02 -6.84 -12.88
CA TYR A 115 -10.60 -7.04 -12.59
C TYR A 115 -10.37 -7.00 -11.09
N ARG A 116 -9.79 -8.07 -10.55
CA ARG A 116 -9.40 -8.16 -9.14
C ARG A 116 -7.90 -7.97 -9.02
N PHE A 117 -7.48 -6.96 -8.26
CA PHE A 117 -6.09 -6.69 -7.98
C PHE A 117 -5.79 -7.10 -6.56
N GLU A 118 -4.88 -8.05 -6.39
CA GLU A 118 -4.44 -8.53 -5.09
C GLU A 118 -3.00 -8.12 -4.83
N LYS A 119 -2.75 -7.66 -3.60
CA LYS A 119 -1.40 -7.40 -3.11
C LYS A 119 -0.75 -8.72 -2.68
N GLN A 120 -0.32 -9.51 -3.67
CA GLN A 120 0.37 -10.78 -3.42
C GLN A 120 1.80 -10.55 -2.94
N HIS A 121 2.24 -11.39 -1.99
CA HIS A 121 3.63 -11.41 -1.48
C HIS A 121 4.52 -12.43 -2.20
N ILE A 122 3.90 -13.36 -2.92
CA ILE A 122 4.53 -14.47 -3.65
C ILE A 122 3.68 -14.63 -4.91
N ASP A 123 4.29 -14.69 -6.10
CA ASP A 123 3.56 -14.91 -7.35
C ASP A 123 2.85 -16.27 -7.28
N HIS A 124 1.53 -16.25 -7.15
CA HIS A 124 0.71 -17.47 -7.18
C HIS A 124 -0.18 -17.43 -8.43
N VAL A 125 0.02 -18.41 -9.31
CA VAL A 125 -0.86 -18.62 -10.47
C VAL A 125 -2.09 -19.37 -9.99
N SER A 126 -3.19 -18.66 -9.75
CA SER A 126 -4.51 -19.25 -9.52
C SER A 126 -5.25 -19.36 -10.85
N HIS A 127 -5.49 -20.59 -11.32
CA HIS A 127 -6.44 -20.84 -12.39
C HIS A 127 -7.85 -20.78 -11.80
N GLN A 128 -8.65 -19.78 -12.18
CA GLN A 128 -10.09 -19.84 -12.01
C GLN A 128 -10.66 -20.59 -13.21
N ALA A 129 -11.24 -21.77 -12.96
CA ALA A 129 -11.96 -22.60 -13.92
C ALA A 129 -13.46 -22.45 -13.71
#